data_AF-A0A2D0IIX7-F1
#
_entry.id   AF-A0A2D0IIX7-F1
#
_cell.length_a   1.000
_cell.length_b   1.000
_cell.length_c   1.000
_cell.angle_alpha   90.00
_cell.angle_beta   90.00
_cell.angle_gamma   90.00
#
_symmetry.space_group_name_H-M   'P 1'
#
loop_
_entity.id
_entity.type
_entity.pdbx_description
1 polymer ?
#
loop_
_entity_poly.entity_id
_entity_poly.type
_entity_poly.pdbx_seq_one_letter_code
_entity_poly.pdbx_strand_id
1 'polypeptide(L)'
;MALAQTTPACEQAWVEYNEFKDRTVMEASQYPLTVQGAAVRAACGTDALPAPPWADTPPPPQVRKRKSPPPPPPPTPPRAP
;
A
#
# COMPACT_ATOMS: atom_id res chain seq x y z
N MET A 1 7.12 -17.30 28.86
CA MET A 1 6.41 -17.56 27.59
C MET A 1 5.29 -16.53 27.53
N ALA A 2 5.44 -15.48 26.73
CA ALA A 2 4.42 -14.45 26.62
C ALA A 2 3.23 -15.05 25.85
N LEU A 3 2.10 -15.20 26.55
CA LEU A 3 0.82 -15.47 25.92
C LEU A 3 0.65 -14.42 24.82
N ALA A 4 0.56 -14.86 23.57
CA ALA A 4 0.05 -14.00 22.50
C ALA A 4 -1.29 -13.48 23.01
N GLN A 5 -1.31 -12.24 23.46
CA GLN A 5 -2.53 -11.63 23.96
C GLN A 5 -3.40 -11.50 22.72
N THR A 6 -4.33 -12.45 22.55
CA THR A 6 -5.42 -12.34 21.58
C THR A 6 -6.24 -11.15 22.04
N THR A 7 -5.80 -9.97 21.63
CA THR A 7 -6.54 -8.74 21.86
C THR A 7 -7.77 -8.79 20.96
N PRO A 8 -8.89 -8.17 21.35
CA PRO A 8 -10.07 -8.10 20.51
C PRO A 8 -9.78 -7.50 19.12
N ALA A 9 -8.78 -6.62 19.03
CA ALA A 9 -8.28 -6.08 17.77
C ALA A 9 -7.65 -7.15 16.85
N CYS A 10 -6.92 -8.12 17.42
CA CYS A 10 -6.33 -9.22 16.67
C CYS A 10 -7.40 -10.17 16.11
N GLU A 11 -8.39 -10.55 16.93
CA GLU A 11 -9.51 -11.39 16.46
C GLU A 11 -10.29 -10.71 15.34
N GLN A 12 -10.61 -9.42 15.52
CA GLN A 12 -11.35 -8.66 14.52
C GLN A 12 -10.59 -8.53 13.19
N ALA A 13 -9.27 -8.30 13.24
CA ALA A 13 -8.43 -8.26 12.05
C ALA A 13 -8.44 -9.60 11.28
N TRP A 14 -8.45 -10.73 11.99
CA TRP A 14 -8.57 -12.05 11.37
C TRP A 14 -9.94 -12.28 10.71
N VAL A 15 -11.02 -11.81 11.33
CA VAL A 15 -12.36 -11.88 10.74
C VAL A 15 -12.41 -11.09 9.43
N GLU A 16 -11.96 -9.84 9.44
CA GLU A 16 -11.94 -9.00 8.22
C GLU A 16 -11.03 -9.59 7.13
N TYR A 17 -9.88 -10.14 7.51
CA TYR A 17 -8.98 -10.82 6.58
C TYR A 17 -9.61 -12.05 5.93
N ASN A 18 -10.32 -12.87 6.72
CA ASN A 18 -11.00 -14.06 6.21
C ASN A 18 -12.20 -13.70 5.32
N GLU A 19 -12.98 -12.67 5.69
CA GLU A 19 -14.06 -12.18 4.83
C GLU A 19 -13.51 -11.63 3.50
N PHE A 20 -12.42 -10.87 3.56
CA PHE A 20 -11.76 -10.37 2.36
C PHE A 20 -11.27 -11.50 1.45
N LYS A 21 -10.69 -12.57 2.04
CA LYS A 21 -10.29 -13.78 1.32
C LYS A 21 -11.44 -14.51 0.65
N ASP A 22 -12.59 -14.59 1.32
CA ASP A 22 -13.78 -15.26 0.77
C ASP A 22 -14.36 -14.47 -0.41
N ARG A 23 -14.37 -13.14 -0.30
CA ARG A 23 -14.96 -12.24 -1.31
C ARG A 23 -14.05 -11.96 -2.50
N THR A 24 -12.75 -12.18 -2.37
CA THR A 24 -11.75 -11.79 -3.39
C THR A 24 -11.02 -13.01 -3.89
N VAL A 25 -11.04 -13.26 -5.20
CA VAL A 25 -10.25 -14.35 -5.80
C VAL A 25 -8.85 -13.84 -6.16
N MET A 26 -7.88 -14.13 -5.30
CA MET A 26 -6.45 -13.86 -5.52
C MET A 26 -5.60 -15.10 -5.21
N GLU A 27 -4.35 -15.11 -5.68
CA GLU A 27 -3.38 -16.14 -5.29
C GLU A 27 -3.16 -16.12 -3.76
N ALA A 28 -3.06 -17.29 -3.14
CA ALA A 28 -2.91 -17.43 -1.69
C ALA A 28 -1.75 -16.59 -1.11
N SER A 29 -0.64 -16.48 -1.84
CA SER A 29 0.55 -15.71 -1.44
C SER A 29 0.34 -14.19 -1.46
N GLN A 30 -0.72 -13.71 -2.11
CA GLN A 30 -1.01 -12.28 -2.24
C GLN A 30 -1.84 -11.73 -1.08
N TYR A 31 -2.68 -12.55 -0.43
CA TYR A 31 -3.52 -12.07 0.68
C TYR A 31 -2.71 -11.43 1.82
N PRO A 32 -1.56 -11.96 2.26
CA PRO A 32 -0.74 -11.32 3.29
C PRO A 32 -0.21 -9.94 2.91
N LEU A 33 -0.08 -9.64 1.61
CA LEU A 33 0.41 -8.37 1.06
C LEU A 33 -0.68 -7.30 0.98
N THR A 34 -1.92 -7.64 1.31
CA THR A 34 -3.05 -6.70 1.27
C THR A 34 -3.14 -5.88 2.55
N VAL A 35 -3.96 -4.83 2.52
CA VAL A 35 -4.24 -3.97 3.69
C VAL A 35 -4.76 -4.82 4.87
N GLN A 36 -5.59 -5.82 4.58
CA GLN A 36 -6.16 -6.73 5.58
C GLN A 36 -5.09 -7.66 6.16
N GLY A 37 -4.20 -8.19 5.32
CA GLY A 37 -3.06 -8.98 5.78
C GLY A 37 -2.05 -8.17 6.62
N ALA A 38 -1.86 -6.89 6.27
CA ALA A 38 -1.07 -5.95 7.08
C ALA A 38 -1.76 -5.61 8.42
N ALA A 39 -3.08 -5.47 8.43
CA ALA A 39 -3.86 -5.22 9.65
C ALA A 39 -3.75 -6.38 10.65
N VAL A 40 -3.81 -7.64 10.18
CA VAL A 40 -3.58 -8.82 11.02
C VAL A 40 -2.19 -8.79 11.64
N ARG A 41 -1.14 -8.47 10.87
CA ARG A 41 0.22 -8.38 11.40
C ARG A 41 0.41 -7.23 12.39
N ALA A 42 -0.25 -6.09 12.15
CA ALA A 42 -0.21 -4.95 13.06
C ALA A 42 -0.94 -5.25 14.38
N ALA A 43 -2.04 -6.01 14.35
CA ALA A 43 -2.88 -6.28 15.52
C ALA A 43 -2.42 -7.52 16.31
N CYS A 44 -1.96 -8.57 15.62
CA CYS A 44 -1.59 -9.87 16.20
C CYS A 44 -0.07 -10.06 16.32
N GLY A 45 0.73 -9.20 15.69
CA GLY A 45 2.19 -9.33 15.59
C GLY A 45 2.65 -9.86 14.23
N THR A 46 3.90 -9.53 13.88
CA THR A 46 4.52 -9.88 12.59
C THR A 46 4.62 -11.38 12.33
N ASP A 47 4.60 -12.21 13.38
CA ASP A 47 4.64 -13.68 13.28
C ASP A 47 3.27 -14.31 12.96
N ALA A 48 2.16 -13.56 13.10
CA ALA A 48 0.82 -14.10 12.92
C ALA A 48 0.49 -14.41 11.45
N LEU A 49 1.07 -13.65 10.51
CA LEU A 49 0.88 -13.86 9.09
C LEU A 49 2.24 -13.69 8.39
N PRO A 50 2.78 -14.74 7.74
CA PRO A 50 4.06 -14.63 7.07
C PRO A 50 3.92 -13.74 5.83
N ALA A 51 4.73 -12.70 5.78
CA ALA A 51 4.87 -11.87 4.59
C ALA A 51 6.34 -11.45 4.41
N PRO A 52 6.75 -11.16 3.17
CA PRO A 52 8.11 -10.74 2.89
C PRO A 52 8.44 -9.41 3.60
N PRO A 53 9.72 -9.17 3.93
CA PRO A 53 10.14 -8.03 4.77
C PRO A 53 9.85 -6.65 4.15
N TRP A 54 9.64 -6.59 2.82
CA TRP A 54 9.25 -5.37 2.12
C TRP A 54 7.74 -5.10 2.14
N ALA A 55 6.91 -6.05 2.58
CA ALA A 55 5.44 -5.93 2.55
C ALA A 55 4.89 -4.82 3.45
N ASP A 56 5.56 -4.56 4.59
CA ASP A 56 5.17 -3.49 5.52
C ASP A 56 5.85 -2.16 5.20
N THR A 57 6.72 -2.13 4.19
CA THR A 57 7.38 -0.89 3.77
C THR A 57 6.44 -0.16 2.81
N PRO A 58 5.95 1.04 3.15
CA PRO A 58 5.11 1.80 2.22
C PRO A 58 5.91 2.09 0.94
N PRO A 59 5.25 2.08 -0.24
CA PRO A 59 5.94 2.41 -1.49
C PRO A 59 6.50 3.83 -1.39
N PRO A 60 7.70 4.08 -1.95
CA PRO A 60 8.31 5.40 -1.89
C PRO A 60 7.36 6.44 -2.51
N PRO A 61 7.26 7.64 -1.92
CA PRO A 61 6.39 8.68 -2.45
C PRO A 61 6.77 8.97 -3.90
N GLN A 62 5.82 8.76 -4.81
CA GLN A 62 6.01 9.12 -6.21
C GLN A 62 6.03 10.65 -6.29
N VAL A 63 7.23 11.23 -6.28
CA VAL A 63 7.43 12.64 -6.57
C VAL A 63 7.01 12.84 -8.02
N ARG A 64 5.76 13.28 -8.24
CA ARG A 64 5.31 13.72 -9.56
C ARG A 64 6.21 14.88 -9.96
N LYS A 65 7.17 14.63 -10.86
CA LYS A 65 7.95 15.69 -11.51
C LYS A 65 6.94 16.65 -12.14
N ARG A 66 6.82 17.86 -11.60
CA ARG A 66 6.05 18.92 -12.25
C ARG A 66 6.65 19.10 -13.64
N LYS A 67 5.82 18.95 -14.68
CA LYS A 67 6.24 19.21 -16.05
C LYS A 67 6.66 20.68 -16.11
N SER A 68 7.92 20.93 -16.47
CA SER A 68 8.45 22.29 -16.61
C SER A 68 7.52 23.09 -17.54
N PRO A 69 7.28 24.38 -17.26
CA PRO A 69 6.44 25.21 -18.12
C PRO A 69 7.02 25.23 -19.55
N PRO A 70 6.17 25.24 -20.58
CA PRO A 70 6.63 25.30 -21.97
C PRO A 70 7.47 26.57 -22.20
N PRO A 71 8.48 26.52 -23.09
CA PRO A 71 9.27 27.69 -23.43
C PRO A 71 8.38 28.80 -24.01
N PRO A 72 8.74 30.09 -23.80
CA PRO A 72 8.01 31.20 -24.39
C PRO A 72 8.03 31.11 -25.92
N PRO A 73 6.98 31.59 -26.60
CA PRO A 73 6.94 31.61 -28.06
C PRO A 73 8.06 32.50 -28.62
N PRO A 74 8.56 32.21 -29.84
CA PRO A 74 9.58 33.02 -30.48
C PRO A 74 9.06 34.45 -30.76
N PRO A 75 9.96 35.46 -30.76
CA PRO A 75 9.57 36.82 -31.09
C PRO A 75 9.07 36.87 -32.54
N THR A 76 7.91 37.50 -32.74
CA THR A 76 7.36 37.77 -34.07
C THR A 76 8.30 38.70 -34.84
N PRO A 77 8.63 38.41 -36.12
CA PRO A 77 9.46 39.30 -36.92
C PRO A 77 8.72 40.63 -37.14
N PRO A 78 9.45 41.76 -37.16
CA PRO A 78 8.85 43.06 -37.43
C PRO A 78 8.23 43.07 -38.82
N ARG A 79 6.95 43.47 -38.87
CA ARG A 79 6.22 43.64 -40.12
C ARG A 79 6.85 44.80 -40.90
N ALA A 80 7.44 44.48 -42.05
CA ALA A 80 7.96 45.47 -42.98
C ALA A 80 6.79 46.31 -43.58
N PRO A 81 7.04 47.60 -43.88
CA PRO A 81 6.03 48.54 -44.37
C PRO A 81 5.49 48.21 -45.77
#